data_AF-A0A8H5LRT7-F1
#
_entry.id   AF-A0A8H5LRT7-F1
#
_cell.length_a   1.000
_cell.length_b   1.000
_cell.length_c   1.000
_cell.angle_alpha   90.00
_cell.angle_beta   90.00
_cell.angle_gamma   90.00
#
_symmetry.space_group_name_H-M   'P 1'
#
loop_
_entity.id
_entity.type
_entity.pdbx_description
1 polymer ?
#
loop_
_entity_poly.entity_id
_entity_poly.type
_entity_poly.pdbx_seq_one_letter_code
_entity_poly.pdbx_strand_id
1 'polypeptide(L)'
;MYFEGLWTSDSRALRLEATSASRPSMVTICFPTSTAPTHPPPNMSDSEASDLSSKYVLRTVGFDARFPNTNQTRNCFQNYCDYFKCVAAKGEDFTPCMQFKRAYHSLCPNEWIGKWDDQRETGTFPASLEP
;
A
#
# COMPACT_ATOMS: atom_id res chain seq x y z
N MET A 1 -4.29 -38.12 -10.73
CA MET A 1 -4.16 -36.64 -10.73
C MET A 1 -3.44 -36.28 -9.43
N TYR A 2 -2.10 -36.22 -9.52
CA TYR A 2 -1.11 -35.90 -8.47
C TYR A 2 -1.23 -34.41 -8.07
N PHE A 3 -0.95 -33.87 -6.88
CA PHE A 3 -0.22 -34.26 -5.65
C PHE A 3 -0.69 -33.25 -4.55
N GLU A 4 -1.27 -33.69 -3.43
CA GLU A 4 -0.67 -33.76 -2.07
C GLU A 4 0.35 -32.66 -1.73
N GLY A 5 0.06 -31.92 -0.65
CA GLY A 5 0.97 -30.95 -0.07
C GLY A 5 2.10 -31.61 0.72
N LEU A 6 3.27 -30.98 0.69
CA LEU A 6 4.30 -31.08 1.74
C LEU A 6 5.39 -30.06 1.40
N TRP A 7 5.57 -29.01 2.19
CA TRP A 7 6.89 -28.42 2.33
C TRP A 7 7.20 -28.31 3.82
N THR A 8 7.92 -29.34 4.22
CA THR A 8 8.53 -29.59 5.51
C THR A 8 9.45 -28.45 5.91
N SER A 9 9.36 -28.11 7.19
CA SER A 9 10.47 -27.63 8.00
C SER A 9 11.78 -28.37 7.69
N ASP A 10 12.83 -27.64 7.31
CA ASP A 10 14.14 -27.91 7.90
C ASP A 10 15.07 -26.69 7.87
N SER A 11 15.78 -26.56 8.97
CA SER A 11 16.80 -25.56 9.25
C SER A 11 18.15 -26.20 9.02
N ARG A 12 19.05 -25.52 8.29
CA ARG A 12 20.47 -25.30 8.64
C ARG A 12 21.37 -25.27 7.41
N ALA A 13 22.26 -24.28 7.47
CA ALA A 13 23.64 -24.32 7.01
C ALA A 13 23.89 -24.24 5.50
N LEU A 14 23.96 -23.00 5.01
CA LEU A 14 25.09 -22.63 4.15
C LEU A 14 25.80 -21.42 4.76
N ARG A 15 27.00 -21.74 5.27
CA ARG A 15 28.04 -20.86 5.77
C ARG A 15 28.71 -20.23 4.55
N LEU A 16 28.67 -18.90 4.43
CA LEU A 16 29.51 -18.16 3.50
C LEU A 16 30.26 -17.09 4.31
N GLU A 17 31.54 -17.33 4.54
CA GLU A 17 32.47 -16.29 4.98
C GLU A 17 33.26 -15.75 3.77
N ALA A 18 33.37 -14.42 3.78
CA ALA A 18 34.44 -13.57 3.25
C ALA A 18 34.83 -13.69 1.76
N THR A 19 34.48 -12.64 0.99
CA THR A 19 35.48 -11.98 0.15
C THR A 19 35.26 -10.46 0.12
N SER A 20 36.36 -9.77 0.28
CA SER A 20 36.56 -8.34 0.44
C SER A 20 36.34 -7.54 -0.84
N ALA A 21 35.84 -6.31 -0.66
CA ALA A 21 36.19 -5.10 -1.41
C ALA A 21 36.40 -5.20 -2.92
N SER A 22 35.41 -4.74 -3.69
CA SER A 22 35.67 -3.90 -4.86
C SER A 22 34.51 -2.94 -5.06
N ARG A 23 34.83 -1.64 -4.97
CA ARG A 23 33.90 -0.52 -5.19
C ARG A 23 33.49 -0.51 -6.67
N PRO A 24 32.19 -0.52 -7.03
CA PRO A 24 31.83 -0.13 -8.38
C PRO A 24 32.06 1.38 -8.52
N SER A 25 32.82 1.75 -9.55
CA SER A 25 33.07 3.12 -9.99
C SER A 25 31.79 3.95 -9.96
N MET A 26 31.93 5.15 -9.41
CA MET A 26 30.99 6.25 -9.49
C MET A 26 30.77 6.59 -10.97
N VAL A 27 29.75 5.98 -11.59
CA VAL A 27 29.22 6.46 -12.87
C VAL A 27 28.45 7.73 -12.53
N THR A 28 29.12 8.88 -12.69
CA THR A 28 28.46 10.18 -12.70
C THR A 28 27.50 10.19 -13.88
N ILE A 29 26.22 9.95 -13.59
CA ILE A 29 25.15 10.19 -14.53
C ILE A 29 24.98 11.70 -14.59
N CYS A 30 25.50 12.34 -15.63
CA CYS A 30 25.14 13.72 -15.96
C CYS A 30 23.66 13.72 -16.36
N PHE A 31 22.78 14.00 -15.40
CA PHE A 31 21.38 14.31 -15.71
C PHE A 31 21.36 15.65 -16.48
N PRO A 32 20.74 15.72 -17.67
CA PRO A 32 20.50 16.99 -18.31
C PRO A 32 19.61 17.83 -17.38
N THR A 33 20.03 19.07 -17.17
CA THR A 33 19.36 20.10 -16.37
C THR A 33 17.85 20.04 -16.56
N SER A 34 17.14 19.72 -15.48
CA SER A 34 15.69 19.79 -15.41
C SER A 34 15.25 21.24 -15.62
N THR A 35 14.69 21.53 -16.79
CA THR A 35 13.88 22.73 -16.99
C THR A 35 12.59 22.53 -16.19
N ALA A 36 12.53 23.13 -15.00
CA ALA A 36 11.29 23.26 -14.26
C ALA A 36 10.25 24.00 -15.12
N PRO A 37 8.96 23.62 -15.10
CA PRO A 37 7.91 24.45 -15.66
C PRO A 37 7.76 25.71 -14.80
N THR A 38 8.45 26.79 -15.19
CA THR A 38 8.19 28.14 -14.72
C THR A 38 6.94 28.67 -15.40
N HIS A 39 5.78 28.41 -14.81
CA HIS A 39 4.66 29.33 -14.88
C HIS A 39 3.96 29.37 -13.51
N PRO A 40 4.26 30.38 -12.67
CA PRO A 40 3.41 30.67 -11.53
C PRO A 40 2.04 31.19 -12.03
N PRO A 41 0.92 30.80 -11.39
CA PRO A 41 -0.35 31.48 -11.61
C PRO A 41 -0.21 32.96 -11.21
N PRO A 42 -0.86 33.89 -11.93
CA PRO A 42 -0.74 35.30 -11.61
C PRO A 42 -1.44 35.59 -10.28
N ASN A 43 -0.65 36.07 -9.32
CA ASN A 43 -1.07 36.78 -8.12
C ASN A 43 -1.66 35.94 -6.96
N MET A 44 -0.79 35.35 -6.13
CA MET A 44 -1.04 35.07 -4.71
C MET A 44 0.29 35.25 -3.95
N SER A 45 0.27 36.05 -2.89
CA SER A 45 1.42 36.47 -2.06
C SER A 45 2.14 35.32 -1.36
N ASP A 46 3.48 35.40 -1.28
CA ASP A 46 4.40 34.40 -0.71
C ASP A 46 4.15 34.00 0.75
N SER A 47 3.31 34.74 1.47
CA SER A 47 2.93 34.46 2.87
C SER A 47 1.89 33.34 3.03
N GLU A 48 1.19 32.96 1.95
CA GLU A 48 0.16 31.90 1.96
C GLU A 48 0.70 30.53 1.48
N ALA A 49 1.98 30.43 1.12
CA ALA A 49 2.60 29.16 0.73
C ALA A 49 3.11 28.36 1.96
N SER A 50 3.55 29.05 3.02
CA SER A 50 4.10 28.42 4.22
C SER A 50 3.05 27.84 5.16
N ASP A 51 1.84 28.42 5.20
CA ASP A 51 0.73 27.92 6.05
C ASP A 51 0.13 26.62 5.48
N LEU A 52 -0.03 26.54 4.16
CA LEU A 52 -0.48 25.32 3.48
C LEU A 52 0.52 24.15 3.64
N SER A 53 1.83 24.42 3.59
CA SER A 53 2.86 23.38 3.79
C SER A 53 2.82 22.74 5.18
N SER A 54 2.30 23.44 6.20
CA SER A 54 2.17 22.92 7.57
C SER A 54 0.84 22.17 7.81
N LYS A 55 -0.16 22.38 6.93
CA LYS A 55 -1.50 21.82 7.04
C LYS A 55 -1.65 20.43 6.42
N TYR A 56 -0.85 20.08 5.41
CA TYR A 56 -0.92 18.79 4.73
C TYR A 56 0.17 17.83 5.20
N VAL A 57 -0.13 17.02 6.22
CA VAL A 57 0.72 15.86 6.54
C VAL A 57 0.39 14.74 5.57
N LEU A 58 1.24 14.55 4.56
CA LEU A 58 1.12 13.45 3.61
C LEU A 58 1.36 12.12 4.34
N ARG A 59 0.27 11.40 4.63
CA ARG A 59 0.30 10.06 5.21
C ARG A 59 -0.35 9.09 4.24
N THR A 60 0.38 8.02 3.94
CA THR A 60 -0.11 6.85 3.21
C THR A 60 0.10 5.59 4.04
N VAL A 61 -0.41 4.46 3.57
CA VAL A 61 -0.23 3.15 4.20
C VAL A 61 1.25 2.77 4.20
N GLY A 62 1.68 2.09 5.27
CA GLY A 62 3.02 1.51 5.34
C GLY A 62 3.17 0.27 4.46
N PHE A 63 4.40 -0.21 4.34
CA PHE A 63 4.71 -1.47 3.68
C PHE A 63 4.19 -2.67 4.52
N ASP A 64 3.44 -3.57 3.88
CA ASP A 64 3.00 -4.83 4.48
C ASP A 64 3.91 -5.99 4.00
N ALA A 65 4.66 -6.58 4.94
CA ALA A 65 5.59 -7.68 4.65
C ALA A 65 4.90 -8.95 4.14
N ARG A 66 3.57 -9.11 4.32
CA ARG A 66 2.79 -10.22 3.75
C ARG A 66 2.67 -10.11 2.22
N PHE A 67 2.81 -8.90 1.68
CA PHE A 67 2.66 -8.61 0.26
C PHE A 67 3.92 -7.90 -0.29
N PRO A 68 5.08 -8.59 -0.34
CA PRO A 68 6.35 -7.99 -0.77
C PRO A 68 6.46 -7.75 -2.28
N ASN A 69 5.56 -8.35 -3.06
CA ASN A 69 5.60 -8.27 -4.52
C ASN A 69 4.98 -6.95 -5.03
N THR A 70 5.34 -6.53 -6.24
CA THR A 70 4.81 -5.32 -6.87
C THR A 70 3.29 -5.36 -7.09
N ASN A 71 2.70 -6.55 -7.26
CA ASN A 71 1.26 -6.70 -7.45
C ASN A 71 0.52 -6.58 -6.10
N GLN A 72 -0.07 -5.41 -5.85
CA GLN A 72 -0.78 -5.08 -4.61
C GLN A 72 -2.29 -5.41 -4.63
N THR A 73 -2.77 -6.13 -5.65
CA THR A 73 -4.19 -6.53 -5.80
C THR A 73 -4.70 -7.28 -4.56
N ARG A 74 -3.91 -8.23 -4.05
CA ARG A 74 -4.26 -9.00 -2.85
C ARG A 74 -4.24 -8.15 -1.58
N ASN A 75 -3.31 -7.19 -1.48
CA ASN A 75 -3.26 -6.27 -0.35
C ASN A 75 -4.51 -5.39 -0.31
N CYS A 76 -4.88 -4.82 -1.45
CA CYS A 76 -6.12 -4.05 -1.61
C CYS A 76 -7.36 -4.86 -1.18
N PHE A 77 -7.57 -6.04 -1.80
CA PHE A 77 -8.76 -6.86 -1.52
C PHE A 77 -8.83 -7.34 -0.06
N GLN A 78 -7.69 -7.69 0.53
CA GLN A 78 -7.64 -8.12 1.92
C GLN A 78 -8.01 -6.99 2.88
N ASN A 79 -7.49 -5.77 2.69
CA ASN A 79 -7.85 -4.63 3.54
C ASN A 79 -9.33 -4.24 3.41
N TYR A 80 -9.90 -4.37 2.20
CA TYR A 80 -11.34 -4.15 1.99
C TYR A 80 -12.17 -5.16 2.79
N CYS A 81 -11.87 -6.46 2.68
CA CYS A 81 -12.55 -7.51 3.45
C CYS A 81 -12.37 -7.33 4.96
N ASP A 82 -11.15 -7.02 5.41
CA ASP A 82 -10.81 -6.87 6.83
C ASP A 82 -11.55 -5.68 7.46
N TYR A 83 -11.74 -4.57 6.73
CA TYR A 83 -12.54 -3.45 7.20
C TYR A 83 -13.98 -3.89 7.52
N PHE A 84 -14.65 -4.57 6.59
CA PHE A 84 -16.05 -4.95 6.79
C PHE A 84 -16.23 -6.07 7.81
N LYS A 85 -15.28 -7.01 7.92
CA LYS A 85 -15.25 -7.98 9.03
C LYS A 85 -15.08 -7.28 10.38
N CYS A 86 -14.20 -6.28 10.45
CA CYS A 86 -13.94 -5.52 11.66
C CYS A 86 -15.19 -4.72 12.10
N VAL A 87 -15.88 -4.10 11.14
CA VAL A 87 -17.15 -3.39 11.38
C VAL A 87 -18.25 -4.36 11.82
N ALA A 88 -18.38 -5.53 11.19
CA ALA A 88 -19.36 -6.55 11.57
C ALA A 88 -19.10 -7.11 12.99
N ALA A 89 -17.83 -7.31 13.37
CA ALA A 89 -17.46 -7.87 14.67
C ALA A 89 -17.53 -6.87 15.83
N LYS A 90 -17.10 -5.62 15.60
CA LYS A 90 -16.81 -4.65 16.67
C LYS A 90 -17.62 -3.35 16.56
N GLY A 91 -18.29 -3.10 15.44
CA GLY A 91 -18.94 -1.83 15.13
C GLY A 91 -18.00 -0.80 14.50
N GLU A 92 -18.56 0.28 13.98
CA GLU A 92 -17.85 1.31 13.20
C GLU A 92 -16.89 2.18 14.05
N ASP A 93 -17.08 2.24 15.37
CA ASP A 93 -16.34 3.12 16.29
C ASP A 93 -14.95 2.59 16.67
N PHE A 94 -14.57 1.41 16.21
CA PHE A 94 -13.30 0.81 16.60
C PHE A 94 -12.13 1.43 15.82
N THR A 95 -11.23 2.12 16.53
CA THR A 95 -10.10 2.85 15.94
C THR A 95 -9.20 1.99 15.02
N PRO A 96 -8.92 0.70 15.33
CA PRO A 96 -8.20 -0.16 14.40
C PRO A 96 -8.93 -0.46 13.09
N CYS A 97 -10.27 -0.45 13.04
CA CYS A 97 -10.99 -0.62 11.78
C CYS A 97 -10.72 0.56 10.82
N MET A 98 -10.57 1.77 11.36
CA MET A 98 -10.24 2.97 10.57
C MET A 98 -8.89 2.86 9.83
N GLN A 99 -7.96 2.06 10.34
CA GLN A 99 -6.70 1.80 9.66
C GLN A 99 -6.92 1.03 8.35
N PHE A 100 -7.77 0.01 8.38
CA PHE A 100 -8.14 -0.75 7.17
C PHE A 100 -8.91 0.13 6.17
N LYS A 101 -9.76 1.03 6.68
CA LYS A 101 -10.45 2.04 5.85
C LYS A 101 -9.48 2.89 5.05
N ARG A 102 -8.50 3.48 5.74
CA ARG A 102 -7.46 4.30 5.10
C ARG A 102 -6.59 3.47 4.12
N ALA A 103 -6.32 2.21 4.47
CA ALA A 103 -5.51 1.33 3.65
C ALA A 103 -6.19 0.99 2.31
N TYR A 104 -7.44 0.49 2.31
CA TYR A 104 -8.08 0.13 1.05
C TYR A 104 -8.40 1.37 0.19
N HIS A 105 -8.75 2.52 0.78
CA HIS A 105 -9.00 3.75 0.02
C HIS A 105 -7.76 4.31 -0.71
N SER A 106 -6.55 3.97 -0.25
CA SER A 106 -5.30 4.44 -0.85
C SER A 106 -4.64 3.40 -1.77
N LEU A 107 -4.91 2.11 -1.56
CA LEU A 107 -4.36 1.01 -2.36
C LEU A 107 -5.27 0.61 -3.53
N CYS A 108 -6.60 0.67 -3.34
CA CYS A 108 -7.55 0.15 -4.30
C CYS A 108 -7.97 1.21 -5.33
N PRO A 109 -8.14 0.84 -6.61
CA PRO A 109 -8.85 1.66 -7.57
C PRO A 109 -10.31 1.89 -7.13
N ASN A 110 -10.81 3.13 -7.24
CA ASN A 110 -12.19 3.46 -6.85
C ASN A 110 -13.24 2.64 -7.61
N GLU A 111 -12.96 2.28 -8.86
CA GLU A 111 -13.85 1.41 -9.66
C GLU A 111 -14.03 0.02 -9.04
N TRP A 112 -13.00 -0.53 -8.42
CA TRP A 112 -13.09 -1.86 -7.78
C TRP A 112 -13.90 -1.78 -6.50
N ILE A 113 -13.68 -0.74 -5.69
CA ILE A 113 -14.43 -0.48 -4.47
C ILE A 113 -15.92 -0.39 -4.79
N GLY A 114 -16.31 0.43 -5.77
CA GLY A 114 -17.71 0.58 -6.17
C GLY A 114 -18.36 -0.74 -6.61
N LYS A 115 -17.67 -1.52 -7.45
CA LYS A 115 -18.18 -2.85 -7.86
C LYS A 115 -18.37 -3.81 -6.70
N TRP A 116 -17.47 -3.79 -5.71
CA TRP A 116 -17.59 -4.64 -4.52
C TRP A 116 -18.68 -4.15 -3.57
N ASP A 117 -18.87 -2.84 -3.45
CA ASP A 117 -19.97 -2.24 -2.69
C ASP A 117 -21.33 -2.67 -3.29
N ASP A 118 -21.50 -2.55 -4.61
CA ASP A 118 -22.72 -3.03 -5.31
C ASP A 118 -22.98 -4.52 -5.07
N GLN A 119 -21.92 -5.35 -5.15
CA GLN A 119 -22.01 -6.80 -4.90
C GLN A 119 -22.41 -7.13 -3.46
N ARG A 120 -21.96 -6.32 -2.49
CA ARG A 120 -22.31 -6.50 -1.08
C ARG A 120 -23.72 -6.06 -0.76
N GLU A 121 -24.17 -4.94 -1.31
CA GLU A 121 -25.56 -4.48 -1.20
C GLU A 121 -26.54 -5.49 -1.84
N THR A 122 -26.13 -6.11 -2.95
CA THR A 122 -26.91 -7.16 -3.63
C THR A 122 -26.76 -8.54 -2.96
N GLY A 123 -25.86 -8.71 -1.99
CA GLY A 123 -25.60 -10.00 -1.32
C GLY A 123 -24.93 -11.07 -2.20
N THR A 124 -24.32 -10.69 -3.33
CA THR A 124 -23.62 -11.60 -4.26
C THR A 124 -22.10 -11.64 -4.02
N PHE A 125 -21.62 -11.00 -2.96
CA PHE A 125 -20.19 -10.90 -2.68
C PHE A 125 -19.57 -12.28 -2.35
N PRO A 126 -18.49 -12.69 -3.04
CA PRO A 126 -17.96 -14.05 -2.93
C PRO A 126 -17.16 -14.32 -1.64
N ALA A 127 -16.81 -13.29 -0.86
CA ALA A 127 -16.05 -13.44 0.38
C ALA A 127 -16.97 -13.42 1.60
N SER A 128 -16.70 -14.29 2.57
CA SER A 128 -17.37 -14.24 3.87
C SER A 128 -16.94 -12.98 4.62
N LEU A 129 -17.92 -12.14 4.94
CA LEU A 129 -17.76 -10.95 5.78
C LEU A 129 -18.29 -11.16 7.21
N GLU A 130 -18.86 -12.34 7.50
CA GLU A 130 -19.17 -12.73 8.86
C GLU A 130 -17.87 -12.98 9.66
N PRO A 131 -17.82 -12.54 10.92
CA PRO A 131 -16.66 -12.68 11.79
C PRO A 131 -16.41 -14.12 12.28
#